data_AF-A0A7K4C6W8-F1
#
_entry.id   AF-A0A7K4C6W8-F1
#
_cell.length_a   1.000
_cell.length_b   1.000
_cell.length_c   1.000
_cell.angle_alpha   90.00
_cell.angle_beta   90.00
_cell.angle_gamma   90.00
#
_symmetry.space_group_name_H-M   'P 1'
#
loop_
_entity.id
_entity.type
_entity.pdbx_description
1 polymer ?
#
loop_
_entity_poly.entity_id
_entity_poly.type
_entity_poly.pdbx_seq_one_letter_code
_entity_poly.pdbx_strand_id
1 'polypeptide(L)'
;MKKSKNILKFILIALSILFIILLIIYLINFIKPSNNNLKKNVQAQISNPASTNCIDIGGELEIRTDENGGQYGVCIKNGKECEEWALFRGECEL
;
A
#
# COMPACT_ATOMS: atom_id res chain seq x y z
N MET A 1 -25.61 61.43 -5.67
CA MET A 1 -24.37 60.78 -5.12
C MET A 1 -24.61 59.48 -4.33
N LYS A 2 -25.73 59.26 -3.63
CA LYS A 2 -25.96 58.06 -2.79
C LYS A 2 -26.17 56.75 -3.58
N LYS A 3 -26.89 56.80 -4.72
CA LYS A 3 -27.16 55.66 -5.62
C LYS A 3 -25.87 55.08 -6.23
N SER A 4 -24.97 55.93 -6.70
CA SER A 4 -23.66 55.53 -7.27
C SER A 4 -22.74 54.88 -6.23
N LYS A 5 -22.73 55.36 -4.97
CA LYS A 5 -21.97 54.73 -3.87
C LYS A 5 -22.52 53.35 -3.50
N ASN A 6 -23.83 53.14 -3.56
CA ASN A 6 -24.44 51.82 -3.31
C ASN A 6 -24.12 50.83 -4.44
N ILE A 7 -24.19 51.28 -5.71
CA ILE A 7 -23.79 50.48 -6.87
C ILE A 7 -22.31 50.10 -6.77
N LEU A 8 -21.44 51.05 -6.41
CA LEU A 8 -20.02 50.78 -6.21
C LEU A 8 -19.76 49.77 -5.09
N LYS A 9 -20.51 49.84 -3.98
CA LYS A 9 -20.42 48.85 -2.90
C LYS A 9 -20.86 47.45 -3.36
N PHE A 10 -21.92 47.33 -4.14
CA PHE A 10 -22.36 46.05 -4.70
C PHE A 10 -21.31 45.46 -5.64
N ILE A 11 -20.67 46.29 -6.46
CA ILE A 11 -19.57 45.87 -7.34
C ILE A 11 -18.38 45.37 -6.51
N LEU A 12 -17.99 46.09 -5.46
CA LEU A 12 -16.88 45.69 -4.58
C LEU A 12 -17.18 44.38 -3.82
N ILE A 13 -18.42 44.18 -3.37
CA ILE A 13 -18.84 42.93 -2.73
C ILE A 13 -18.87 41.78 -3.73
N ALA A 14 -19.35 42.01 -4.96
CA ALA A 14 -19.33 40.99 -6.00
C ALA A 14 -17.90 40.57 -6.38
N LEU A 15 -16.98 41.55 -6.49
CA LEU A 15 -15.57 41.29 -6.76
C LEU A 15 -14.88 40.55 -5.62
N SER A 16 -15.20 40.87 -4.35
CA SER A 16 -14.63 40.15 -3.21
C SER A 16 -15.13 38.72 -3.12
N ILE A 17 -16.42 38.48 -3.38
CA ILE A 17 -17.00 37.13 -3.44
C ILE A 17 -16.36 36.33 -4.57
N LEU A 18 -16.20 36.92 -5.75
CA LEU A 18 -15.53 36.27 -6.89
C LEU A 18 -14.09 35.88 -6.55
N PHE A 19 -13.34 36.77 -5.89
CA PHE A 19 -11.98 36.47 -5.45
C PHE A 19 -11.94 35.33 -4.43
N ILE A 20 -12.85 35.31 -3.45
CA ILE A 20 -12.95 34.23 -2.46
C ILE A 20 -13.28 32.90 -3.14
N ILE A 21 -14.20 32.88 -4.11
CA ILE A 21 -14.54 31.67 -4.87
C ILE A 21 -13.33 31.15 -5.64
N LEU A 22 -12.58 32.03 -6.31
CA LEU A 22 -11.36 31.66 -7.03
C LEU A 22 -10.28 31.12 -6.08
N LEU A 23 -10.13 31.72 -4.89
CA LEU A 23 -9.23 31.25 -3.85
C LEU A 23 -9.62 29.85 -3.36
N ILE A 24 -10.90 29.60 -3.12
CA ILE A 24 -11.41 28.29 -2.69
C ILE A 24 -11.15 27.23 -3.76
N ILE A 25 -11.39 27.53 -5.04
CA ILE A 25 -11.10 26.61 -6.15
C ILE A 25 -9.61 26.29 -6.22
N TYR A 26 -8.74 27.29 -6.06
CA TYR A 26 -7.30 27.10 -6.02
C TYR A 26 -6.88 26.19 -4.84
N LEU A 27 -7.46 26.39 -3.66
CA LEU A 27 -7.18 25.55 -2.49
C LEU A 27 -7.70 24.12 -2.64
N ILE A 28 -8.88 23.91 -3.25
CA ILE A 28 -9.39 22.55 -3.53
C ILE A 28 -8.46 21.79 -4.48
N ASN A 29 -7.88 22.46 -5.48
CA ASN A 29 -6.87 21.85 -6.36
C ASN A 29 -5.58 21.49 -5.60
N PHE A 30 -5.20 22.28 -4.59
CA PHE A 30 -4.02 22.01 -3.75
C PHE A 30 -4.25 20.86 -2.75
N ILE A 31 -5.48 20.72 -2.22
CA ILE A 31 -5.87 19.63 -1.32
C ILE A 31 -6.34 18.40 -2.12
N LYS A 32 -6.17 18.37 -3.45
CA LYS A 32 -6.39 17.14 -4.20
C LYS A 32 -5.55 16.07 -3.52
N PRO A 33 -6.16 15.03 -2.91
CA PRO A 33 -5.37 14.01 -2.28
C PRO A 33 -4.46 13.49 -3.38
N SER A 34 -3.15 13.60 -3.17
CA SER A 34 -2.22 12.73 -3.87
C SER A 34 -2.84 11.36 -3.69
N ASN A 35 -3.32 10.78 -4.79
CA ASN A 35 -3.82 9.43 -4.77
C ASN A 35 -2.55 8.62 -4.58
N ASN A 36 -2.10 8.59 -3.33
CA ASN A 36 -1.10 7.72 -2.78
C ASN A 36 -1.76 6.34 -2.80
N ASN A 37 -2.11 5.85 -4.01
CA ASN A 37 -1.52 4.61 -4.46
C ASN A 37 -0.06 4.80 -4.14
N LEU A 38 0.26 4.37 -2.92
CA LEU A 38 1.59 4.04 -2.50
C LEU A 38 2.13 3.42 -3.77
N LYS A 39 3.09 4.10 -4.41
CA LYS A 39 4.25 3.39 -4.90
C LYS A 39 4.80 2.74 -3.63
N LYS A 40 4.07 1.73 -3.13
CA LYS A 40 4.59 0.59 -2.42
C LYS A 40 5.70 0.30 -3.37
N ASN A 41 6.90 0.49 -2.87
CA ASN A 41 8.02 -0.14 -3.48
C ASN A 41 7.59 -1.60 -3.51
N VAL A 42 6.90 -2.02 -4.58
CA VAL A 42 6.95 -3.37 -5.07
C VAL A 42 8.36 -3.42 -5.64
N GLN A 43 9.34 -3.33 -4.72
CA GLN A 43 10.37 -4.33 -4.64
C GLN A 43 9.60 -5.58 -4.97
N ALA A 44 9.74 -6.07 -6.20
CA ALA A 44 9.24 -7.38 -6.53
C ALA A 44 9.87 -8.27 -5.48
N GLN A 45 9.14 -8.54 -4.40
CA GLN A 45 9.55 -9.51 -3.41
C GLN A 45 9.34 -10.79 -4.19
N ILE A 46 10.42 -11.23 -4.84
CA ILE A 46 10.45 -12.55 -5.46
C ILE A 46 10.16 -13.49 -4.30
N SER A 47 8.96 -14.08 -4.30
CA SER A 47 8.60 -15.08 -3.32
C SER A 47 9.66 -16.16 -3.34
N ASN A 48 10.05 -16.65 -2.17
CA ASN A 48 10.94 -17.80 -2.09
C ASN A 48 10.25 -19.01 -2.78
N PRO A 49 10.83 -19.58 -3.85
CA PRO A 49 10.20 -20.67 -4.59
C PRO A 49 9.89 -21.91 -3.73
N ALA A 50 10.74 -22.22 -2.75
CA ALA A 50 10.51 -23.33 -1.82
C ALA A 50 9.31 -23.06 -0.90
N SER A 51 9.24 -21.84 -0.35
CA SER A 51 8.10 -21.38 0.45
C SER A 51 6.79 -21.42 -0.35
N THR A 52 6.82 -20.94 -1.60
CA THR A 52 5.66 -20.99 -2.50
C THR A 52 5.26 -22.42 -2.81
N ASN A 53 6.20 -23.31 -3.10
CA ASN A 53 5.92 -24.72 -3.35
C ASN A 53 5.22 -25.39 -2.15
N CYS A 54 5.64 -25.10 -0.91
CA CYS A 54 4.97 -25.59 0.28
C CYS A 54 3.48 -25.19 0.33
N ILE A 55 3.21 -23.90 0.09
CA ILE A 55 1.85 -23.35 0.11
C ILE A 55 1.01 -23.92 -1.04
N ASP A 56 1.60 -24.05 -2.23
CA ASP A 56 0.92 -24.54 -3.44
C ASP A 56 0.47 -25.99 -3.31
N ILE A 57 1.23 -26.83 -2.61
CA ILE A 57 0.80 -28.19 -2.29
C ILE A 57 -0.17 -28.26 -1.10
N GLY A 58 -0.58 -27.12 -0.53
CA GLY A 58 -1.50 -27.04 0.61
C GLY A 58 -0.87 -27.38 1.96
N GLY A 59 0.46 -27.20 2.09
CA GLY A 59 1.16 -27.26 3.37
C GLY A 59 1.17 -25.90 4.09
N GLU A 60 1.46 -25.93 5.38
CA GLU A 60 1.73 -24.75 6.21
C GLU A 60 3.24 -24.54 6.30
N LEU A 61 3.70 -23.32 6.01
CA LEU A 61 5.11 -22.95 6.13
C LEU A 61 5.38 -22.31 7.50
N GLU A 62 6.29 -22.91 8.26
CA GLU A 62 6.79 -22.39 9.53
C GLU A 62 8.26 -21.96 9.37
N ILE A 63 8.61 -20.76 9.82
CA ILE A 63 10.02 -20.34 9.89
C ILE A 63 10.55 -20.66 11.29
N ARG A 64 11.56 -21.52 11.35
CA ARG A 64 12.22 -21.94 12.60
C ARG A 64 13.61 -21.35 12.67
N THR A 65 14.12 -21.21 13.89
CA THR A 65 15.47 -20.71 14.18
C THR A 65 16.29 -21.81 14.82
N ASP A 66 17.49 -22.07 14.32
CA ASP A 66 18.43 -23.04 14.89
C ASP A 66 19.19 -22.48 16.11
N GLU A 67 20.00 -23.33 16.75
CA GLU A 67 20.81 -22.97 17.93
C GLU A 67 21.85 -21.87 17.65
N ASN A 68 22.21 -21.66 16.39
CA ASN A 68 23.16 -20.64 15.93
C ASN A 68 22.47 -19.34 15.51
N GLY A 69 21.12 -19.28 15.58
CA GLY A 69 20.32 -18.14 15.15
C GLY A 69 19.99 -18.11 13.65
N GLY A 70 20.33 -19.16 12.90
CA GLY A 70 19.97 -19.32 11.49
C GLY A 70 18.50 -19.65 11.32
N GLN A 71 17.83 -19.01 10.35
CA GLN A 71 16.42 -19.28 10.04
C GLN A 71 16.29 -20.24 8.85
N TYR A 72 15.35 -21.18 8.96
CA TYR A 72 15.02 -22.13 7.91
C TYR A 72 13.50 -22.36 7.85
N GLY A 73 12.98 -22.68 6.66
CA GLY A 73 11.57 -22.97 6.47
C GLY A 73 11.27 -24.45 6.64
N VAL A 74 10.18 -24.78 7.32
CA VAL A 74 9.63 -26.12 7.45
C VAL A 74 8.22 -26.14 6.90
N CYS A 75 7.98 -27.00 5.92
CA CYS A 75 6.66 -27.27 5.38
C CYS A 75 5.98 -28.40 6.14
N ILE A 76 4.77 -28.14 6.64
CA ILE A 76 3.99 -29.08 7.45
C ILE A 76 2.72 -29.44 6.68
N LYS A 77 2.48 -30.74 6.48
CA LYS A 77 1.25 -31.22 5.85
C LYS A 77 0.88 -32.59 6.40
N ASN A 78 -0.39 -32.76 6.80
CA ASN A 78 -0.91 -34.04 7.31
C ASN A 78 -0.07 -34.65 8.46
N GLY A 79 0.51 -33.82 9.32
CA GLY A 79 1.35 -34.25 10.45
C GLY A 79 2.77 -34.70 10.07
N LYS A 80 3.17 -34.58 8.79
CA LYS A 80 4.55 -34.71 8.34
C LYS A 80 5.19 -33.34 8.20
N GLU A 81 6.51 -33.30 8.37
CA GLU A 81 7.31 -32.10 8.25
C GLU A 81 8.51 -32.34 7.32
N CYS A 82 8.80 -31.38 6.46
CA CYS A 82 9.98 -31.36 5.59
C CYS A 82 10.59 -29.96 5.59
N GLU A 83 11.90 -29.85 5.57
CA GLU A 83 12.56 -28.58 5.27
C GLU A 83 12.16 -28.12 3.85
N GLU A 84 11.84 -26.83 3.68
CA GLU A 84 11.17 -26.32 2.48
C GLU A 84 11.99 -26.55 1.19
N TRP A 85 13.31 -26.44 1.26
CA TRP A 85 14.19 -26.65 0.11
C TRP A 85 14.42 -28.13 -0.20
N ALA A 86 14.51 -28.99 0.81
CA ALA A 86 14.56 -30.43 0.66
C ALA A 86 13.27 -30.94 0.00
N LEU A 87 12.11 -30.43 0.41
CA LEU A 87 10.83 -30.70 -0.25
C LEU A 87 10.84 -30.20 -1.71
N PHE A 88 11.28 -28.96 -1.94
CA PHE A 88 11.33 -28.36 -3.28
C PHE A 88 12.21 -29.17 -4.26
N ARG A 89 13.30 -29.77 -3.78
CA ARG A 89 14.20 -30.63 -4.58
C ARG A 89 13.75 -32.09 -4.68
N GLY A 90 12.69 -32.48 -3.98
CA GLY A 90 12.24 -33.88 -3.91
C GLY A 90 13.15 -34.78 -3.07
N GLU A 91 13.93 -34.21 -2.17
CA GLU A 91 14.78 -34.92 -1.20
C GLU A 91 14.02 -35.28 0.08
N CYS A 92 12.81 -34.72 0.25
CA CYS A 92 11.91 -34.98 1.37
C CYS A 92 10.46 -35.11 0.86
N GLU A 93 9.68 -36.02 1.47
CA GLU A 93 8.30 -36.32 1.07
C GLU A 93 7.29 -36.05 2.20
N LEU A 94 6.28 -35.23 1.90
CA LEU A 94 5.15 -34.90 2.79
C LEU A 94 3.93 -35.84 2.67
#